data_AF-A0A7S2Q9Y5-F1
#
_entry.id   AF-A0A7S2Q9Y5-F1
#
_cell.length_a   1.000
_cell.length_b   1.000
_cell.length_c   1.000
_cell.angle_alpha   90.00
_cell.angle_beta   90.00
_cell.angle_gamma   90.00
#
_symmetry.space_group_name_H-M   'P 1'
#
loop_
_entity.id
_entity.type
_entity.pdbx_description
1 polymer ?
#
loop_
_entity_poly.entity_id
_entity_poly.type
_entity_poly.pdbx_seq_one_letter_code
_entity_poly.pdbx_strand_id
1 'polypeptide(L)'
;SIAISDGMHVQVTVQVSQCDRPDAPIMLGVVTPAWYKLVGLEFTQVARNGVWQHGPGVPPAIMAYSGYAMLNASDRMHERQDAWNGEQNVTLDIDMRHPGFGRVRWFSDVHWHDYSEAAFGHMGWTTVFPAVYNSNSTCRYTLTDARKVPDEGGPALFVDGPFNATSPGNLSRFGLGAGGEDLGGAASFAALARLDGNPGGSARLFDFGTSQGGEVDSDHADALGVRTHPDLSLYFYMYGAEGNESEWHNYVHVPQAWRLGEEAMWLFTVSELGAMRVFKNGILLGESGAARGSWRRTPRPHLMVGAHRWWGQGWHGSIKSVKVWTSGVQPADVASCSDFACPDGMADIPNKVALFCPGQRCTADDAAVCCRPCFTPGVVYADPASDAWAGMDMRGQGRTVAASAAACQLRCLQVVGCAFFTFWS
;
A
#
# COMPACT_ATOMS: atom_id res chain seq x y z
N SER A 1 -5.35 0.74 -23.82
CA SER A 1 -5.01 -0.68 -23.65
C SER A 1 -4.24 -0.85 -22.36
N ILE A 2 -4.28 -2.04 -21.77
CA ILE A 2 -3.58 -2.38 -20.53
C ILE A 2 -2.68 -3.58 -20.84
N ALA A 3 -1.37 -3.43 -20.69
CA ALA A 3 -0.45 -4.55 -20.83
C ALA A 3 -0.59 -5.49 -19.62
N ILE A 4 -0.62 -6.79 -19.88
CA ILE A 4 -0.71 -7.84 -18.85
C ILE A 4 0.28 -8.97 -19.16
N SER A 5 0.71 -9.68 -18.13
CA SER A 5 1.57 -10.86 -18.25
C SER A 5 1.31 -11.82 -17.08
N ASP A 6 1.69 -13.09 -17.22
CA ASP A 6 1.63 -14.06 -16.11
C ASP A 6 2.34 -13.50 -14.86
N GLY A 7 1.73 -13.70 -13.69
CA GLY A 7 2.21 -13.17 -12.41
C GLY A 7 1.89 -11.69 -12.16
N MET A 8 1.32 -10.97 -13.12
CA MET A 8 1.01 -9.55 -12.98
C MET A 8 -0.36 -9.34 -12.33
N HIS A 9 -0.48 -8.35 -11.45
CA HIS A 9 -1.77 -7.87 -10.96
C HIS A 9 -1.87 -6.37 -11.26
N VAL A 10 -2.96 -5.95 -11.90
CA VAL A 10 -3.14 -4.57 -12.41
C VAL A 10 -4.50 -4.06 -12.01
N GLN A 11 -4.53 -2.82 -11.50
CA GLN A 11 -5.76 -2.07 -11.29
C GLN A 11 -5.82 -0.86 -12.19
N VAL A 12 -6.99 -0.63 -12.79
CA VAL A 12 -7.27 0.53 -13.64
C VAL A 12 -8.58 1.12 -13.21
N THR A 13 -8.61 2.40 -12.89
CA THR A 13 -9.87 3.08 -12.61
C THR A 13 -10.42 3.72 -13.89
N VAL A 14 -11.70 3.47 -14.14
CA VAL A 14 -12.51 4.06 -15.19
C VAL A 14 -13.43 5.06 -14.53
N GLN A 15 -13.13 6.34 -14.70
CA GLN A 15 -14.00 7.42 -14.27
C GLN A 15 -15.17 7.55 -15.24
N VAL A 16 -16.39 7.30 -14.75
CA VAL A 16 -17.64 7.53 -15.46
C VAL A 16 -18.18 8.89 -15.06
N SER A 17 -18.40 9.76 -16.05
CA SER A 17 -18.81 11.16 -15.84
C SER A 17 -19.71 11.63 -16.97
N GLN A 18 -20.37 12.77 -16.79
CA GLN A 18 -21.17 13.45 -17.82
C GLN A 18 -22.23 12.54 -18.46
N CYS A 19 -22.90 11.71 -17.65
CA CYS A 19 -24.00 10.87 -18.12
C CYS A 19 -25.27 11.71 -18.33
N ASP A 20 -25.84 11.68 -19.54
CA ASP A 20 -27.11 12.36 -19.84
C ASP A 20 -28.33 11.68 -19.17
N ARG A 21 -28.19 10.41 -18.76
CA ARG A 21 -29.20 9.64 -18.03
C ARG A 21 -28.55 8.87 -16.88
N PRO A 22 -28.50 9.44 -15.67
CA PRO A 22 -27.83 8.82 -14.53
C PRO A 22 -28.54 7.55 -14.02
N ASP A 23 -29.77 7.29 -14.46
CA ASP A 23 -30.53 6.08 -14.16
C ASP A 23 -30.18 4.89 -15.09
N ALA A 24 -29.52 5.15 -16.22
CA ALA A 24 -29.20 4.12 -17.19
C ALA A 24 -28.03 3.23 -16.72
N PRO A 25 -28.15 1.90 -16.84
CA PRO A 25 -27.11 0.98 -16.41
C PRO A 25 -25.87 1.06 -17.32
N ILE A 26 -24.72 0.97 -16.69
CA ILE A 26 -23.40 0.87 -17.28
C ILE A 26 -23.01 -0.61 -17.33
N MET A 27 -22.51 -1.05 -18.47
CA MET A 27 -22.03 -2.41 -18.71
C MET A 27 -20.51 -2.38 -18.86
N LEU A 28 -19.83 -3.35 -18.25
CA LEU A 28 -18.38 -3.38 -18.13
C LEU A 28 -17.83 -4.71 -18.66
N GLY A 29 -16.67 -4.67 -19.32
CA GLY A 29 -16.04 -5.88 -19.85
C GLY A 29 -14.60 -5.65 -20.31
N VAL A 30 -13.91 -6.74 -20.64
CA VAL A 30 -12.56 -6.66 -21.22
C VAL A 30 -12.50 -7.42 -22.56
N VAL A 31 -11.82 -6.83 -23.54
CA VAL A 31 -11.61 -7.46 -24.85
C VAL A 31 -10.12 -7.61 -25.16
N THR A 32 -9.78 -8.54 -26.05
CA THR A 32 -8.41 -8.83 -26.50
C THR A 32 -8.05 -8.10 -27.80
N PRO A 33 -6.76 -7.99 -28.17
CA PRO A 33 -6.35 -7.43 -29.46
C PRO A 33 -6.96 -8.15 -30.68
N ALA A 34 -7.21 -9.46 -30.58
CA ALA A 34 -7.79 -10.23 -31.69
C ALA A 34 -9.25 -9.81 -31.96
N TRP A 35 -10.01 -9.56 -30.89
CA TRP A 35 -11.34 -8.95 -30.97
C TRP A 35 -11.30 -7.49 -31.40
N TYR A 36 -10.31 -6.73 -30.90
CA TYR A 36 -10.12 -5.32 -31.25
C TYR A 36 -10.03 -5.12 -32.78
N LYS A 37 -9.36 -6.03 -33.49
CA LYS A 37 -9.16 -5.96 -34.95
C LYS A 37 -10.36 -6.45 -35.78
N LEU A 38 -11.23 -7.27 -35.21
CA LEU A 38 -12.35 -7.90 -35.95
C LEU A 38 -13.51 -6.93 -36.24
N VAL A 39 -13.72 -5.92 -35.40
CA VAL A 39 -14.93 -5.07 -35.48
C VAL A 39 -14.66 -3.71 -36.14
N GLY A 40 -13.41 -3.33 -36.38
CA GLY A 40 -13.03 -2.21 -37.28
C GLY A 40 -13.67 -0.84 -37.02
N LEU A 41 -14.40 -0.64 -35.93
CA LEU A 41 -15.24 0.52 -35.66
C LEU A 41 -15.17 0.88 -34.17
N GLU A 42 -15.34 2.18 -33.92
CA GLU A 42 -15.56 2.79 -32.61
C GLU A 42 -16.26 1.88 -31.59
N PHE A 43 -15.59 1.61 -30.46
CA PHE A 43 -16.16 0.87 -29.32
C PHE A 43 -17.21 1.67 -28.52
N THR A 44 -17.60 2.86 -28.99
CA THR A 44 -18.71 3.66 -28.43
C THR A 44 -20.09 3.14 -28.85
N GLN A 45 -20.17 2.21 -29.81
CA GLN A 45 -21.43 1.61 -30.25
C GLN A 45 -21.41 0.09 -30.11
N VAL A 46 -21.64 -0.42 -28.90
CA VAL A 46 -22.12 -1.80 -28.73
C VAL A 46 -23.62 -1.77 -29.07
N ALA A 47 -24.05 -2.48 -30.11
CA ALA A 47 -25.47 -2.52 -30.46
C ALA A 47 -26.22 -3.49 -29.53
N ARG A 48 -27.43 -3.10 -29.11
CA ARG A 48 -28.34 -3.85 -28.22
C ARG A 48 -28.60 -5.31 -28.63
N ASN A 49 -28.30 -5.68 -29.88
CA ASN A 49 -28.51 -7.02 -30.47
C ASN A 49 -27.33 -7.49 -31.35
N GLY A 50 -26.14 -6.88 -31.26
CA GLY A 50 -25.01 -7.18 -32.15
C GLY A 50 -24.14 -8.35 -31.65
N VAL A 51 -24.56 -9.58 -31.93
CA VAL A 51 -23.76 -10.82 -32.10
C VAL A 51 -22.56 -11.06 -31.14
N TRP A 52 -22.77 -11.83 -30.07
CA TRP A 52 -21.68 -12.46 -29.28
C TRP A 52 -22.00 -13.92 -28.98
N GLN A 53 -22.30 -14.70 -30.02
CA GLN A 53 -22.42 -16.15 -29.91
C GLN A 53 -21.04 -16.80 -29.88
N HIS A 54 -20.90 -17.84 -29.04
CA HIS A 54 -19.78 -18.77 -29.05
C HIS A 54 -19.75 -19.51 -30.40
N GLY A 55 -19.01 -18.98 -31.38
CA GLY A 55 -18.81 -19.61 -32.69
C GLY A 55 -17.43 -20.28 -32.78
N PRO A 56 -17.29 -21.45 -33.43
CA PRO A 56 -15.99 -22.06 -33.65
C PRO A 56 -15.08 -21.10 -34.46
N GLY A 57 -13.91 -20.78 -33.91
CA GLY A 57 -12.90 -19.92 -34.55
C GLY A 57 -12.89 -18.45 -34.10
N VAL A 58 -13.76 -18.05 -33.18
CA VAL A 58 -13.74 -16.69 -32.59
C VAL A 58 -12.99 -16.74 -31.24
N PRO A 59 -11.96 -15.89 -31.02
CA PRO A 59 -11.31 -15.78 -29.70
C PRO A 59 -12.35 -15.39 -28.64
N PRO A 60 -12.23 -15.81 -27.39
CA PRO A 60 -13.18 -15.39 -26.36
C PRO A 60 -12.98 -13.91 -26.01
N ALA A 61 -14.09 -13.21 -25.81
CA ALA A 61 -14.18 -11.93 -25.09
C ALA A 61 -14.82 -12.21 -23.73
N ILE A 62 -14.31 -11.61 -22.66
CA ILE A 62 -14.88 -11.80 -21.32
C ILE A 62 -15.73 -10.57 -21.02
N MET A 63 -17.03 -10.79 -20.97
CA MET A 63 -17.96 -9.84 -20.42
C MET A 63 -18.26 -10.23 -18.98
N ALA A 64 -18.20 -9.24 -18.09
CA ALA A 64 -18.84 -9.35 -16.79
C ALA A 64 -20.23 -8.71 -16.97
N TYR A 65 -21.16 -9.47 -17.57
CA TYR A 65 -22.50 -8.97 -17.91
C TYR A 65 -23.52 -9.33 -16.83
N SER A 66 -24.51 -8.44 -16.69
CA SER A 66 -25.70 -8.58 -15.87
C SER A 66 -26.84 -9.36 -16.56
N GLY A 67 -26.70 -10.69 -16.68
CA GLY A 67 -27.82 -11.59 -17.06
C GLY A 67 -27.76 -12.39 -18.37
N TYR A 68 -26.58 -12.77 -18.88
CA TYR A 68 -26.38 -13.69 -20.01
C TYR A 68 -25.07 -14.48 -19.84
N ALA A 69 -25.02 -15.65 -20.47
CA ALA A 69 -24.13 -16.77 -20.16
C ALA A 69 -22.66 -16.39 -19.91
N MET A 70 -22.21 -16.72 -18.70
CA MET A 70 -20.81 -16.75 -18.31
C MET A 70 -20.05 -17.76 -19.19
N LEU A 71 -18.79 -17.45 -19.52
CA LEU A 71 -17.95 -18.35 -20.32
C LEU A 71 -17.69 -19.67 -19.59
N ASN A 72 -17.77 -19.68 -18.26
CA ASN A 72 -17.56 -20.86 -17.45
C ASN A 72 -18.52 -20.96 -16.26
N ALA A 73 -18.83 -22.19 -15.82
CA ALA A 73 -19.73 -22.43 -14.68
C ALA A 73 -19.14 -21.99 -13.33
N SER A 74 -17.84 -21.67 -13.28
CA SER A 74 -17.13 -21.19 -12.10
C SER A 74 -17.17 -19.67 -11.90
N ASP A 75 -17.68 -18.92 -12.88
CA ASP A 75 -17.75 -17.46 -12.82
C ASP A 75 -18.77 -17.03 -11.74
N ARG A 76 -18.50 -15.90 -11.08
CA ARG A 76 -19.32 -15.41 -9.95
C ARG A 76 -19.85 -14.02 -10.25
N MET A 77 -21.17 -13.91 -10.31
CA MET A 77 -21.86 -12.64 -10.31
C MET A 77 -22.47 -12.37 -8.92
N HIS A 78 -21.97 -11.36 -8.23
CA HIS A 78 -22.66 -10.73 -7.11
C HIS A 78 -23.24 -9.41 -7.63
N GLU A 79 -24.45 -9.43 -8.16
CA GLU A 79 -24.99 -8.21 -8.78
C GLU A 79 -26.46 -7.94 -8.42
N ARG A 80 -26.75 -6.67 -8.14
CA ARG A 80 -28.05 -6.06 -8.40
C ARG A 80 -27.95 -5.16 -9.63
N GLN A 81 -28.83 -5.34 -10.60
CA GLN A 81 -28.82 -4.66 -11.91
C GLN A 81 -28.98 -3.12 -11.81
N ASP A 82 -29.42 -2.60 -10.67
CA ASP A 82 -29.66 -1.18 -10.42
C ASP A 82 -28.46 -0.45 -9.81
N ALA A 83 -27.39 -1.15 -9.42
CA ALA A 83 -26.24 -0.57 -8.72
C ALA A 83 -25.21 0.10 -9.65
N TRP A 84 -25.21 -0.20 -10.95
CA TRP A 84 -24.19 0.30 -11.87
C TRP A 84 -24.72 1.43 -12.75
N ASN A 85 -25.20 2.53 -12.16
CA ASN A 85 -25.72 3.68 -12.90
C ASN A 85 -25.06 5.00 -12.46
N GLY A 86 -25.19 6.04 -13.30
CA GLY A 86 -24.71 7.38 -12.96
C GLY A 86 -23.20 7.59 -12.98
N GLU A 87 -22.76 8.73 -12.47
CA GLU A 87 -21.35 9.08 -12.37
C GLU A 87 -20.70 8.35 -11.19
N GLN A 88 -19.58 7.67 -11.44
CA GLN A 88 -18.88 6.84 -10.47
C GLN A 88 -17.48 6.51 -10.94
N ASN A 89 -16.61 6.12 -10.03
CA ASN A 89 -15.32 5.52 -10.35
C ASN A 89 -15.43 4.01 -10.28
N VAL A 90 -15.26 3.36 -11.42
CA VAL A 90 -15.27 1.91 -11.53
C VAL A 90 -13.83 1.43 -11.60
N THR A 91 -13.41 0.49 -10.75
CA THR A 91 -12.09 -0.12 -10.85
C THR A 91 -12.19 -1.47 -11.54
N LEU A 92 -11.37 -1.62 -12.59
CA LEU A 92 -11.03 -2.86 -13.25
C LEU A 92 -9.78 -3.45 -12.59
N ASP A 93 -9.93 -4.61 -11.97
CA ASP A 93 -8.89 -5.38 -11.33
C ASP A 93 -8.58 -6.62 -12.16
N ILE A 94 -7.34 -6.75 -12.64
CA ILE A 94 -6.89 -7.83 -13.52
C ILE A 94 -5.78 -8.60 -12.81
N ASP A 95 -6.06 -9.81 -12.36
CA ASP A 95 -5.13 -10.66 -11.62
C ASP A 95 -4.69 -11.85 -12.48
N MET A 96 -3.42 -11.85 -12.91
CA MET A 96 -2.77 -12.90 -13.70
C MET A 96 -1.87 -13.79 -12.83
N ARG A 97 -1.96 -13.71 -11.49
CA ARG A 97 -1.09 -14.47 -10.58
C ARG A 97 -1.50 -15.93 -10.45
N HIS A 98 -2.74 -16.26 -10.78
CA HIS A 98 -3.23 -17.64 -10.68
C HIS A 98 -2.63 -18.53 -11.79
N PRO A 99 -2.09 -19.72 -11.45
CA PRO A 99 -1.55 -20.63 -12.44
C PRO A 99 -2.61 -21.11 -13.43
N GLY A 100 -2.45 -20.75 -14.71
CA GLY A 100 -3.27 -21.26 -15.82
C GLY A 100 -4.53 -20.47 -16.13
N PHE A 101 -4.91 -19.49 -15.31
CA PHE A 101 -6.03 -18.59 -15.59
C PHE A 101 -5.82 -17.20 -14.96
N GLY A 102 -6.28 -16.16 -15.65
CA GLY A 102 -6.42 -14.82 -15.09
C GLY A 102 -7.82 -14.60 -14.51
N ARG A 103 -7.96 -13.59 -13.67
CA ARG A 103 -9.25 -13.06 -13.22
C ARG A 103 -9.39 -11.60 -13.60
N VAL A 104 -10.62 -11.23 -13.94
CA VAL A 104 -11.02 -9.84 -14.09
C VAL A 104 -12.16 -9.59 -13.13
N ARG A 105 -12.01 -8.57 -12.28
CA ARG A 105 -13.03 -8.10 -11.35
C ARG A 105 -13.32 -6.63 -11.59
N TRP A 106 -14.60 -6.26 -11.48
CA TRP A 106 -15.07 -4.89 -11.54
C TRP A 106 -15.75 -4.52 -10.22
N PHE A 107 -15.41 -3.37 -9.64
CA PHE A 107 -16.05 -2.83 -8.44
C PHE A 107 -16.18 -1.30 -8.53
N SER A 108 -17.19 -0.71 -7.87
CA SER A 108 -17.50 0.73 -7.89
C SER A 108 -17.10 1.40 -6.59
N ASP A 109 -16.74 2.69 -6.62
CA ASP A 109 -16.59 3.49 -5.39
C ASP A 109 -17.95 3.78 -4.71
N VAL A 110 -19.04 3.82 -5.46
CA VAL A 110 -20.40 4.00 -4.93
C VAL A 110 -20.95 2.68 -4.38
N HIS A 111 -20.68 1.57 -5.07
CA HIS A 111 -21.19 0.24 -4.76
C HIS A 111 -20.06 -0.76 -4.51
N TRP A 112 -19.12 -0.42 -3.62
CA TRP A 112 -17.88 -1.17 -3.39
C TRP A 112 -18.07 -2.61 -2.87
N HIS A 113 -19.26 -2.95 -2.35
CA HIS A 113 -19.61 -4.31 -1.92
C HIS A 113 -20.18 -5.19 -3.04
N ASP A 114 -20.57 -4.57 -4.16
CA ASP A 114 -21.03 -5.28 -5.35
C ASP A 114 -19.88 -5.36 -6.35
N TYR A 115 -19.64 -6.57 -6.86
CA TYR A 115 -18.58 -6.78 -7.83
C TYR A 115 -18.99 -7.83 -8.87
N SER A 116 -18.44 -7.68 -10.06
CA SER A 116 -18.58 -8.66 -11.13
C SER A 116 -17.21 -9.27 -11.41
N GLU A 117 -17.09 -10.58 -11.27
CA GLU A 117 -15.83 -11.30 -11.48
C GLU A 117 -15.98 -12.39 -12.55
N ALA A 118 -14.99 -12.48 -13.42
CA ALA A 118 -14.88 -13.54 -14.41
C ALA A 118 -13.46 -14.09 -14.46
N ALA A 119 -13.33 -15.40 -14.63
CA ALA A 119 -12.05 -16.06 -14.84
C ALA A 119 -11.82 -16.36 -16.32
N PHE A 120 -10.56 -16.41 -16.75
CA PHE A 120 -10.20 -16.75 -18.13
C PHE A 120 -8.91 -17.52 -18.23
N GLY A 121 -8.87 -18.53 -19.10
CA GLY A 121 -7.63 -19.29 -19.32
C GLY A 121 -6.51 -18.40 -19.86
N HIS A 122 -5.25 -18.74 -19.56
CA HIS A 122 -4.06 -18.10 -20.13
C HIS A 122 -3.97 -18.41 -21.63
N MET A 123 -4.76 -17.72 -22.44
CA MET A 123 -4.80 -17.85 -23.90
C MET A 123 -3.71 -16.99 -24.57
N GLY A 124 -2.58 -16.78 -23.90
CA GLY A 124 -1.50 -15.91 -24.37
C GLY A 124 -1.88 -14.43 -24.43
N TRP A 125 -2.79 -13.98 -23.56
CA TRP A 125 -3.20 -12.58 -23.52
C TRP A 125 -2.07 -11.72 -22.97
N THR A 126 -1.55 -10.81 -23.79
CA THR A 126 -0.52 -9.84 -23.38
C THR A 126 -1.09 -8.44 -23.17
N THR A 127 -2.36 -8.24 -23.53
CA THR A 127 -3.01 -6.93 -23.50
C THR A 127 -4.52 -7.12 -23.38
N VAL A 128 -5.15 -6.30 -22.56
CA VAL A 128 -6.62 -6.18 -22.47
C VAL A 128 -7.07 -4.75 -22.73
N PHE A 129 -8.29 -4.60 -23.19
CA PHE A 129 -8.93 -3.32 -23.43
C PHE A 129 -10.19 -3.26 -22.58
N PRO A 130 -10.29 -2.31 -21.63
CA PRO A 130 -11.53 -2.01 -20.95
C PRO A 130 -12.59 -1.63 -21.99
N ALA A 131 -13.75 -2.27 -21.92
CA ALA A 131 -14.92 -1.95 -22.69
C ALA A 131 -15.99 -1.48 -21.71
N VAL A 132 -16.54 -0.29 -21.97
CA VAL A 132 -17.68 0.23 -21.23
C VAL A 132 -18.78 0.54 -22.22
N TYR A 133 -19.98 0.11 -21.89
CA TYR A 133 -21.14 0.31 -22.73
C TYR A 133 -22.31 0.83 -21.90
N ASN A 134 -23.07 1.77 -22.47
CA ASN A 134 -24.29 2.25 -21.86
C ASN A 134 -25.38 2.29 -22.93
N SER A 135 -26.33 1.35 -22.83
CA SER A 135 -27.30 1.13 -23.93
C SER A 135 -28.30 2.25 -24.11
N ASN A 136 -28.48 3.11 -23.11
CA ASN A 136 -29.54 4.14 -23.10
C ASN A 136 -29.04 5.50 -22.57
N SER A 137 -27.74 5.74 -22.51
CA SER A 137 -27.14 7.01 -22.10
C SER A 137 -25.81 7.23 -22.80
N THR A 138 -25.44 8.49 -22.99
CA THR A 138 -24.08 8.90 -23.31
C THR A 138 -23.38 9.35 -22.03
N CYS A 139 -22.35 8.62 -21.62
CA CYS A 139 -21.42 9.03 -20.57
C CYS A 139 -20.02 9.24 -21.18
N ARG A 140 -19.20 10.06 -20.51
CA ARG A 140 -17.77 10.19 -20.76
C ARG A 140 -16.99 9.24 -19.84
N TYR A 141 -16.12 8.44 -20.45
CA TYR A 141 -15.24 7.51 -19.76
C TYR A 141 -13.80 7.97 -19.84
N THR A 142 -13.13 8.09 -18.70
CA THR A 142 -11.70 8.42 -18.63
C THR A 142 -10.98 7.30 -17.90
N LEU A 143 -9.99 6.68 -18.55
CA LEU A 143 -9.09 5.75 -17.88
C LEU A 143 -8.05 6.56 -17.12
N THR A 144 -7.94 6.37 -15.82
CA THR A 144 -6.81 6.87 -15.03
C THR A 144 -5.69 5.83 -15.02
N ASP A 145 -4.47 6.26 -14.69
CA ASP A 145 -3.26 5.43 -14.84
C ASP A 145 -3.40 4.03 -14.23
N ALA A 146 -3.02 3.03 -15.03
CA ALA A 146 -2.98 1.64 -14.62
C ALA A 146 -1.90 1.45 -13.55
N ARG A 147 -2.30 1.12 -12.32
CA ARG A 147 -1.39 0.83 -11.24
C ARG A 147 -1.08 -0.66 -11.24
N LYS A 148 0.21 -1.02 -11.31
CA LYS A 148 0.65 -2.37 -10.95
C LYS A 148 0.34 -2.59 -9.47
N VAL A 149 -0.47 -3.59 -9.17
CA VAL A 149 -0.61 -4.09 -7.81
C VAL A 149 0.67 -4.87 -7.51
N PRO A 150 1.35 -4.61 -6.38
CA PRO A 150 2.59 -5.31 -6.04
C PRO A 150 2.41 -6.84 -6.04
N ASP A 151 3.46 -7.56 -6.44
CA ASP A 151 3.52 -9.04 -6.47
C ASP A 151 3.09 -9.66 -5.13
N GLU A 152 2.62 -10.92 -5.15
CA GLU A 152 2.17 -11.67 -3.97
C GLU A 152 3.15 -11.56 -2.78
N GLY A 153 2.75 -10.77 -1.78
CA GLY A 153 3.46 -10.50 -0.53
C GLY A 153 4.15 -9.12 -0.44
N GLY A 154 4.07 -8.29 -1.49
CA GLY A 154 4.20 -6.85 -1.35
C GLY A 154 3.01 -6.26 -0.57
N PRO A 155 3.12 -5.01 -0.07
CA PRO A 155 2.00 -4.38 0.62
C PRO A 155 0.84 -4.16 -0.35
N ALA A 156 -0.37 -4.55 0.06
CA ALA A 156 -1.62 -4.26 -0.63
C ALA A 156 -1.85 -2.74 -0.77
N LEU A 157 -1.32 -1.95 0.16
CA LEU A 157 -1.31 -0.50 0.09
C LEU A 157 0.03 0.08 0.53
N PHE A 158 0.55 1.02 -0.25
CA PHE A 158 1.60 1.95 0.18
C PHE A 158 1.11 3.39 0.01
N VAL A 159 1.21 4.19 1.08
CA VAL A 159 0.92 5.63 1.08
C VAL A 159 2.00 6.34 1.86
N ASP A 160 2.61 7.36 1.25
CA ASP A 160 3.54 8.20 1.98
C ASP A 160 2.83 9.32 2.75
N GLY A 161 3.38 9.66 3.91
CA GLY A 161 2.85 10.70 4.78
C GLY A 161 3.33 12.10 4.39
N PRO A 162 3.34 13.07 5.33
CA PRO A 162 3.15 12.89 6.76
C PRO A 162 1.68 12.80 7.19
N PHE A 163 1.35 11.86 8.06
CA PHE A 163 0.09 11.84 8.82
C PHE A 163 0.33 12.19 10.28
N ASN A 164 -0.64 12.86 10.90
CA ASN A 164 -0.64 13.22 12.32
C ASN A 164 -2.05 13.63 12.78
N ALA A 165 -2.16 14.15 14.01
CA ALA A 165 -3.41 14.62 14.59
C ALA A 165 -4.14 15.69 13.76
N THR A 166 -3.43 16.58 13.07
CA THR A 166 -4.02 17.68 12.28
C THR A 166 -4.22 17.32 10.81
N SER A 167 -3.54 16.27 10.34
CA SER A 167 -3.64 15.73 8.99
C SER A 167 -3.71 14.20 9.04
N PRO A 168 -4.83 13.63 9.52
CA PRO A 168 -4.99 12.19 9.55
C PRO A 168 -5.27 11.63 8.15
N GLY A 169 -4.83 10.41 7.89
CA GLY A 169 -5.14 9.67 6.67
C GLY A 169 -6.31 8.71 6.89
N ASN A 170 -7.17 8.52 5.87
CA ASN A 170 -8.08 7.38 5.82
C ASN A 170 -7.71 6.49 4.64
N LEU A 171 -7.13 5.32 4.92
CA LEU A 171 -6.57 4.40 3.93
C LEU A 171 -7.60 3.85 2.95
N SER A 172 -8.89 3.84 3.30
CA SER A 172 -9.95 3.43 2.37
C SER A 172 -10.04 4.33 1.15
N ARG A 173 -9.68 5.61 1.28
CA ARG A 173 -9.62 6.56 0.16
C ARG A 173 -8.43 6.34 -0.76
N PHE A 174 -7.46 5.54 -0.34
CA PHE A 174 -6.27 5.21 -1.13
C PHE A 174 -6.38 3.84 -1.81
N GLY A 175 -7.59 3.25 -1.83
CA GLY A 175 -7.90 2.00 -2.53
C GLY A 175 -7.92 0.75 -1.63
N LEU A 176 -7.54 0.85 -0.35
CA LEU A 176 -7.58 -0.29 0.56
C LEU A 176 -9.02 -0.60 0.96
N GLY A 177 -9.51 -1.78 0.60
CA GLY A 177 -10.91 -2.18 0.77
C GLY A 177 -11.85 -1.73 -0.35
N ALA A 178 -11.38 -0.97 -1.34
CA ALA A 178 -12.21 -0.59 -2.49
C ALA A 178 -12.62 -1.80 -3.34
N GLY A 179 -11.79 -2.85 -3.40
CA GLY A 179 -12.01 -4.06 -4.22
C GLY A 179 -12.71 -5.24 -3.55
N GLY A 180 -13.42 -5.01 -2.45
CA GLY A 180 -14.02 -6.09 -1.64
C GLY A 180 -13.00 -6.95 -0.89
N GLU A 181 -11.72 -6.59 -0.91
CA GLU A 181 -10.73 -7.18 0.01
C GLU A 181 -10.92 -6.53 1.39
N ASP A 182 -11.82 -7.13 2.15
CA ASP A 182 -11.97 -6.83 3.56
C ASP A 182 -10.65 -7.14 4.27
N LEU A 183 -10.05 -6.13 4.93
CA LEU A 183 -9.02 -6.37 5.93
C LEU A 183 -9.58 -7.39 6.94
N GLY A 184 -8.80 -8.35 7.40
CA GLY A 184 -9.32 -9.41 8.27
C GLY A 184 -8.67 -10.75 7.98
N GLY A 185 -8.84 -11.69 8.90
CA GLY A 185 -7.99 -12.87 9.00
C GLY A 185 -6.60 -12.46 9.45
N ALA A 186 -5.60 -12.80 8.66
CA ALA A 186 -4.26 -12.26 8.81
C ALA A 186 -4.13 -10.88 8.18
N ALA A 187 -3.37 -9.99 8.81
CA ALA A 187 -3.04 -8.69 8.27
C ALA A 187 -1.76 -8.17 8.88
N SER A 188 -1.07 -7.29 8.17
CA SER A 188 0.08 -6.58 8.71
C SER A 188 0.06 -5.14 8.29
N PHE A 189 0.68 -4.28 9.07
CA PHE A 189 0.82 -2.89 8.70
C PHE A 189 2.07 -2.31 9.36
N ALA A 190 2.70 -1.40 8.64
CA ALA A 190 3.95 -0.80 9.04
C ALA A 190 3.94 0.70 8.76
N ALA A 191 4.73 1.44 9.53
CA ALA A 191 4.99 2.85 9.27
C ALA A 191 6.31 3.29 9.89
N LEU A 192 6.91 4.30 9.28
CA LEU A 192 7.95 5.10 9.92
C LEU A 192 7.24 6.12 10.82
N ALA A 193 7.38 5.99 12.13
CA ALA A 193 6.63 6.81 13.09
C ALA A 193 7.56 7.44 14.12
N ARG A 194 7.26 8.70 14.45
CA ARG A 194 7.89 9.49 15.51
C ARG A 194 6.79 10.09 16.40
N LEU A 195 6.99 10.02 17.71
CA LEU A 195 6.13 10.69 18.69
C LEU A 195 6.91 11.87 19.27
N ASP A 196 6.42 13.09 19.09
CA ASP A 196 7.14 14.32 19.45
C ASP A 196 6.79 14.86 20.84
N GLY A 197 5.63 14.48 21.38
CA GLY A 197 5.19 14.90 22.70
C GLY A 197 4.34 13.86 23.42
N ASN A 198 4.20 14.03 24.73
CA ASN A 198 3.23 13.26 25.49
C ASN A 198 1.82 13.65 25.03
N PRO A 199 0.98 12.70 24.57
CA PRO A 199 -0.36 13.01 24.11
C PRO A 199 -1.30 13.50 25.22
N GLY A 200 -0.96 13.36 26.51
CA GLY A 200 -1.84 13.72 27.64
C GLY A 200 -3.06 12.80 27.82
N GLY A 201 -3.37 11.98 26.80
CA GLY A 201 -4.35 10.91 26.77
C GLY A 201 -3.92 9.79 25.82
N SER A 202 -4.88 9.04 25.27
CA SER A 202 -4.58 8.06 24.21
C SER A 202 -4.37 8.76 22.87
N ALA A 203 -3.36 8.33 22.11
CA ALA A 203 -3.13 8.76 20.73
C ALA A 203 -3.03 7.55 19.79
N ARG A 204 -3.71 7.59 18.64
CA ARG A 204 -3.78 6.49 17.68
C ARG A 204 -2.74 6.63 16.58
N LEU A 205 -1.91 5.60 16.41
CA LEU A 205 -1.07 5.43 15.23
C LEU A 205 -1.91 4.87 14.07
N PHE A 206 -2.64 3.78 14.35
CA PHE A 206 -3.56 3.10 13.44
C PHE A 206 -4.88 2.82 14.15
N ASP A 207 -5.98 2.95 13.44
CA ASP A 207 -7.31 2.63 13.95
C ASP A 207 -8.23 2.14 12.81
N PHE A 208 -8.44 0.83 12.76
CA PHE A 208 -9.17 0.12 11.70
C PHE A 208 -10.46 -0.47 12.29
N GLY A 209 -11.51 0.34 12.33
CA GLY A 209 -12.82 -0.04 12.84
C GLY A 209 -13.85 -0.26 11.73
N THR A 210 -14.89 -1.03 12.03
CA THR A 210 -16.06 -1.19 11.14
C THR A 210 -17.16 -0.20 11.42
N SER A 211 -17.09 0.53 12.54
CA SER A 211 -18.23 1.20 13.13
C SER A 211 -18.90 2.18 12.16
N GLN A 212 -20.20 1.95 11.98
CA GLN A 212 -21.14 2.91 11.40
C GLN A 212 -21.76 3.83 12.48
N GLY A 213 -21.40 3.63 13.76
CA GLY A 213 -22.11 4.19 14.92
C GLY A 213 -21.51 5.48 15.47
N GLY A 214 -22.36 6.30 16.10
CA GLY A 214 -21.95 7.49 16.86
C GLY A 214 -21.40 7.14 18.26
N GLU A 215 -21.42 8.13 19.15
CA GLU A 215 -20.82 8.16 20.51
C GLU A 215 -21.20 7.01 21.48
N VAL A 216 -22.09 6.09 21.11
CA VAL A 216 -22.61 5.06 22.02
C VAL A 216 -22.22 3.68 21.48
N ASP A 217 -21.22 3.07 22.12
CA ASP A 217 -20.83 1.65 22.09
C ASP A 217 -20.30 1.05 20.78
N SER A 218 -20.00 1.84 19.76
CA SER A 218 -19.46 1.29 18.49
C SER A 218 -17.94 1.39 18.34
N ASP A 219 -17.25 2.08 19.23
CA ASP A 219 -15.86 2.51 19.02
C ASP A 219 -14.83 1.37 18.91
N HIS A 220 -15.25 0.17 19.27
CA HIS A 220 -14.40 -1.01 19.33
C HIS A 220 -15.01 -2.18 18.56
N ALA A 221 -16.15 -2.03 17.91
CA ALA A 221 -16.74 -3.14 17.15
C ALA A 221 -15.79 -3.53 16.01
N ASP A 222 -15.23 -4.74 16.10
CA ASP A 222 -14.31 -5.34 15.13
C ASP A 222 -13.09 -4.46 14.80
N ALA A 223 -12.63 -3.71 15.80
CA ALA A 223 -11.55 -2.75 15.64
C ALA A 223 -10.19 -3.41 15.85
N LEU A 224 -9.26 -3.10 14.95
CA LEU A 224 -7.83 -3.38 15.11
C LEU A 224 -7.11 -2.04 15.16
N GLY A 225 -6.25 -1.82 16.15
CA GLY A 225 -5.52 -0.57 16.18
C GLY A 225 -4.31 -0.57 17.08
N VAL A 226 -3.56 0.52 16.95
CA VAL A 226 -2.33 0.76 17.69
C VAL A 226 -2.43 2.13 18.32
N ARG A 227 -2.28 2.18 19.65
CA ARG A 227 -2.29 3.41 20.42
C ARG A 227 -1.12 3.52 21.37
N THR A 228 -0.81 4.75 21.77
CA THR A 228 0.05 5.05 22.92
C THR A 228 -0.77 5.67 24.04
N HIS A 229 -0.37 5.40 25.28
CA HIS A 229 -0.89 6.05 26.49
C HIS A 229 0.08 7.13 27.00
N PRO A 230 -0.31 7.95 28.01
CA PRO A 230 0.53 9.01 28.56
C PRO A 230 1.85 8.54 29.17
N ASP A 231 1.96 7.26 29.52
CA ASP A 231 3.17 6.61 30.03
C ASP A 231 4.11 6.10 28.92
N LEU A 232 3.81 6.44 27.66
CA LEU A 232 4.54 6.01 26.46
C LEU A 232 4.50 4.50 26.20
N SER A 233 3.54 3.80 26.82
CA SER A 233 3.29 2.39 26.55
C SER A 233 2.51 2.20 25.26
N LEU A 234 2.89 1.18 24.48
CA LEU A 234 2.21 0.80 23.24
C LEU A 234 1.16 -0.27 23.54
N TYR A 235 -0.02 -0.08 22.97
CA TYR A 235 -1.10 -1.05 22.96
C TYR A 235 -1.48 -1.35 21.51
N PHE A 236 -1.21 -2.58 21.08
CA PHE A 236 -1.70 -3.12 19.83
C PHE A 236 -2.85 -4.07 20.15
N TYR A 237 -4.06 -3.74 19.70
CA TYR A 237 -5.28 -4.39 20.18
C TYR A 237 -6.19 -4.84 19.06
N MET A 238 -6.98 -5.87 19.36
CA MET A 238 -8.03 -6.41 18.50
C MET A 238 -9.28 -6.66 19.33
N TYR A 239 -10.36 -5.98 18.97
CA TYR A 239 -11.66 -6.11 19.61
C TYR A 239 -12.60 -7.00 18.81
N GLY A 240 -13.58 -7.56 19.51
CA GLY A 240 -14.59 -8.42 18.91
C GLY A 240 -15.80 -7.72 18.31
N ALA A 241 -16.70 -8.56 17.83
CA ALA A 241 -17.85 -8.17 17.02
C ALA A 241 -18.77 -7.15 17.70
N GLU A 242 -18.94 -7.27 19.02
CA GLU A 242 -19.87 -6.45 19.79
C GLU A 242 -19.21 -5.18 20.35
N GLY A 243 -17.91 -4.97 20.11
CA GLY A 243 -17.19 -3.77 20.54
C GLY A 243 -17.15 -3.54 22.05
N ASN A 244 -17.58 -4.52 22.84
CA ASN A 244 -17.55 -4.40 24.28
C ASN A 244 -16.10 -4.59 24.77
N GLU A 245 -15.60 -3.68 25.61
CA GLU A 245 -14.27 -3.81 26.24
C GLU A 245 -14.15 -5.06 27.12
N SER A 246 -15.23 -5.77 27.44
CA SER A 246 -15.16 -7.09 28.09
C SER A 246 -14.84 -8.23 27.11
N GLU A 247 -14.91 -7.99 25.80
CA GLU A 247 -14.64 -8.95 24.71
C GLU A 247 -13.35 -8.60 23.95
N TRP A 248 -12.24 -8.40 24.66
CA TRP A 248 -10.94 -8.38 24.00
C TRP A 248 -10.70 -9.74 23.34
N HIS A 249 -10.52 -9.76 22.03
CA HIS A 249 -10.06 -10.97 21.38
C HIS A 249 -8.58 -11.20 21.66
N ASN A 250 -7.78 -10.12 21.60
CA ASN A 250 -6.35 -10.17 21.88
C ASN A 250 -5.73 -8.78 22.01
N TYR A 251 -4.58 -8.68 22.68
CA TYR A 251 -3.75 -7.48 22.65
C TYR A 251 -2.29 -7.79 22.96
N VAL A 252 -1.40 -6.90 22.52
CA VAL A 252 0.01 -6.83 22.90
C VAL A 252 0.24 -5.49 23.60
N HIS A 253 0.77 -5.56 24.81
CA HIS A 253 1.17 -4.38 25.60
C HIS A 253 2.69 -4.36 25.73
N VAL A 254 3.30 -3.25 25.31
CA VAL A 254 4.76 -3.04 25.43
C VAL A 254 4.98 -1.77 26.26
N PRO A 255 5.35 -1.89 27.54
CA PRO A 255 5.60 -0.75 28.41
C PRO A 255 6.72 0.14 27.85
N GLN A 256 6.51 1.46 27.89
CA GLN A 256 7.52 2.45 27.47
C GLN A 256 8.16 2.17 26.09
N ALA A 257 7.38 1.64 25.14
CA ALA A 257 7.87 1.31 23.81
C ALA A 257 8.33 2.55 23.02
N TRP A 258 7.70 3.70 23.28
CA TRP A 258 7.97 4.96 22.61
C TRP A 258 9.04 5.77 23.34
N ARG A 259 9.93 6.39 22.57
CA ARG A 259 10.83 7.45 23.07
C ARG A 259 10.50 8.72 22.31
N LEU A 260 10.32 9.82 23.05
CA LEU A 260 9.97 11.10 22.43
C LEU A 260 11.08 11.57 21.49
N GLY A 261 10.70 12.03 20.30
CA GLY A 261 11.59 12.46 19.21
C GLY A 261 12.29 11.33 18.46
N GLU A 262 12.16 10.06 18.88
CA GLU A 262 12.70 8.91 18.15
C GLU A 262 11.81 8.56 16.97
N GLU A 263 12.34 8.68 15.75
CA GLU A 263 11.72 8.12 14.55
C GLU A 263 12.17 6.66 14.42
N ALA A 264 11.20 5.74 14.35
CA ALA A 264 11.48 4.32 14.24
C ALA A 264 10.50 3.67 13.26
N MET A 265 10.93 2.57 12.67
CA MET A 265 10.10 1.75 11.80
C MET A 265 9.34 0.74 12.65
N TRP A 266 8.02 0.72 12.52
CA TRP A 266 7.15 -0.17 13.26
C TRP A 266 6.47 -1.15 12.31
N LEU A 267 6.37 -2.40 12.73
CA LEU A 267 5.60 -3.44 12.04
C LEU A 267 4.68 -4.13 13.04
N PHE A 268 3.41 -4.21 12.69
CA PHE A 268 2.35 -4.85 13.46
C PHE A 268 1.77 -5.97 12.62
N THR A 269 1.63 -7.16 13.20
CA THR A 269 1.20 -8.35 12.47
C THR A 269 0.11 -9.07 13.24
N VAL A 270 -0.93 -9.50 12.55
CA VAL A 270 -1.98 -10.40 13.03
C VAL A 270 -1.95 -11.64 12.14
N SER A 271 -1.89 -12.82 12.73
CA SER A 271 -2.03 -14.10 12.01
C SER A 271 -3.51 -14.47 11.77
N GLU A 272 -3.77 -15.47 10.93
CA GLU A 272 -5.13 -16.00 10.71
C GLU A 272 -5.80 -16.49 12.01
N LEU A 273 -4.99 -16.92 13.00
CA LEU A 273 -5.47 -17.35 14.32
C LEU A 273 -5.54 -16.19 15.34
N GLY A 274 -5.38 -14.94 14.88
CA GLY A 274 -5.43 -13.76 15.73
C GLY A 274 -4.23 -13.57 16.65
N ALA A 275 -3.14 -14.34 16.49
CA ALA A 275 -1.89 -14.08 17.21
C ALA A 275 -1.27 -12.76 16.72
N MET A 276 -0.86 -11.91 17.65
CA MET A 276 -0.41 -10.55 17.36
C MET A 276 1.06 -10.38 17.70
N ARG A 277 1.81 -9.62 16.90
CA ARG A 277 3.22 -9.27 17.17
C ARG A 277 3.50 -7.82 16.84
N VAL A 278 4.43 -7.25 17.60
CA VAL A 278 4.91 -5.87 17.44
C VAL A 278 6.41 -5.90 17.27
N PHE A 279 6.88 -5.33 16.18
CA PHE A 279 8.30 -5.15 15.90
C PHE A 279 8.63 -3.66 15.81
N LYS A 280 9.79 -3.30 16.34
CA LYS A 280 10.41 -1.97 16.17
C LYS A 280 11.77 -2.18 15.55
N ASN A 281 12.03 -1.56 14.41
CA ASN A 281 13.32 -1.64 13.73
C ASN A 281 13.73 -3.11 13.44
N GLY A 282 12.75 -3.94 13.06
CA GLY A 282 12.93 -5.39 12.84
C GLY A 282 13.06 -6.24 14.10
N ILE A 283 13.15 -5.65 15.29
CA ILE A 283 13.28 -6.36 16.57
C ILE A 283 11.90 -6.60 17.16
N LEU A 284 11.60 -7.86 17.52
CA LEU A 284 10.36 -8.23 18.22
C LEU A 284 10.35 -7.59 19.62
N LEU A 285 9.34 -6.77 19.91
CA LEU A 285 9.17 -6.13 21.21
C LEU A 285 8.10 -6.79 22.08
N GLY A 286 7.10 -7.39 21.44
CA GLY A 286 6.01 -8.06 22.15
C GLY A 286 5.18 -8.93 21.23
N GLU A 287 4.59 -9.97 21.80
CA GLU A 287 3.67 -10.86 21.11
C GLU A 287 2.56 -11.35 22.04
N SER A 288 1.49 -11.82 21.44
CA SER A 288 0.44 -12.57 22.10
C SER A 288 0.21 -13.91 21.39
N GLY A 289 -0.33 -14.88 22.14
CA GLY A 289 -0.74 -16.16 21.56
C GLY A 289 -1.95 -16.01 20.63
N ALA A 290 -2.43 -17.13 20.09
CA ALA A 290 -3.66 -17.14 19.29
C ALA A 290 -4.84 -16.57 20.10
N ALA A 291 -5.68 -15.78 19.43
CA ALA A 291 -6.88 -15.22 20.01
C ALA A 291 -7.98 -16.27 20.09
N ARG A 292 -9.06 -16.00 20.84
CA ARG A 292 -10.27 -16.86 20.86
C ARG A 292 -11.10 -16.80 19.55
N GLY A 293 -10.67 -16.01 18.57
CA GLY A 293 -11.28 -15.88 17.26
C GLY A 293 -10.33 -15.17 16.30
N SER A 294 -10.50 -15.40 15.00
CA SER A 294 -9.79 -14.63 13.99
C SER A 294 -10.33 -13.20 13.93
N TRP A 295 -9.48 -12.26 13.53
CA TRP A 295 -9.97 -10.94 13.13
C TRP A 295 -10.93 -11.12 11.94
N ARG A 296 -12.15 -10.59 11.97
CA ARG A 296 -13.11 -10.93 10.91
C ARG A 296 -12.79 -10.16 9.64
N ARG A 297 -12.97 -10.81 8.49
CA ARG A 297 -13.03 -10.13 7.19
C ARG A 297 -14.40 -9.46 7.11
N THR A 298 -14.40 -8.14 7.26
CA THR A 298 -15.58 -7.31 7.18
C THR A 298 -15.20 -5.94 6.61
N PRO A 299 -16.14 -5.24 5.96
CA PRO A 299 -15.86 -3.94 5.42
C PRO A 299 -15.49 -2.91 6.49
N ARG A 300 -14.42 -2.15 6.23
CA ARG A 300 -13.92 -1.11 7.14
C ARG A 300 -13.87 0.24 6.42
N PRO A 301 -14.92 1.07 6.55
CA PRO A 301 -14.95 2.38 5.89
C PRO A 301 -13.97 3.38 6.51
N HIS A 302 -13.48 3.09 7.72
CA HIS A 302 -12.62 3.95 8.52
C HIS A 302 -11.31 3.23 8.85
N LEU A 303 -10.35 3.32 7.92
CA LEU A 303 -8.99 2.80 8.09
C LEU A 303 -8.06 3.96 8.43
N MET A 304 -8.17 4.48 9.65
CA MET A 304 -7.53 5.72 10.05
C MET A 304 -6.04 5.54 10.37
N VAL A 305 -5.25 6.54 9.98
CA VAL A 305 -3.84 6.69 10.36
C VAL A 305 -3.66 8.06 11.00
N GLY A 306 -3.04 8.07 12.19
CA GLY A 306 -2.74 9.30 12.92
C GLY A 306 -3.91 9.93 13.67
N ALA A 307 -5.07 9.28 13.71
CA ALA A 307 -6.21 9.70 14.54
C ALA A 307 -7.19 8.54 14.80
N HIS A 308 -8.08 8.75 15.76
CA HIS A 308 -9.36 8.05 15.85
C HIS A 308 -10.39 8.79 15.02
N ARG A 309 -11.36 8.09 14.41
CA ARG A 309 -12.39 8.76 13.60
C ARG A 309 -13.38 9.57 14.43
N TRP A 310 -13.69 9.16 15.66
CA TRP A 310 -14.75 9.76 16.49
C TRP A 310 -14.23 10.58 17.68
N TRP A 311 -12.96 10.41 18.06
CA TRP A 311 -12.41 11.01 19.26
C TRP A 311 -11.18 11.84 18.94
N GLY A 312 -10.90 12.83 19.78
CA GLY A 312 -9.68 13.65 19.73
C GLY A 312 -8.42 12.90 20.16
N GLN A 313 -8.22 11.66 19.71
CA GLN A 313 -7.07 10.80 20.01
C GLN A 313 -6.04 10.84 18.86
N GLY A 314 -5.69 12.05 18.43
CA GLY A 314 -4.76 12.29 17.33
C GLY A 314 -3.31 11.95 17.68
N TRP A 315 -2.51 11.61 16.68
CA TRP A 315 -1.08 11.31 16.83
C TRP A 315 -0.24 12.60 16.94
N HIS A 316 0.50 12.74 18.04
CA HIS A 316 1.33 13.92 18.34
C HIS A 316 2.77 13.72 17.82
N GLY A 317 2.94 13.68 16.51
CA GLY A 317 4.26 13.52 15.87
C GLY A 317 4.13 13.36 14.36
N SER A 318 4.91 12.47 13.75
CA SER A 318 4.83 12.20 12.31
C SER A 318 4.73 10.71 12.01
N ILE A 319 3.88 10.37 11.05
CA ILE A 319 3.74 9.02 10.50
C ILE A 319 3.98 9.10 8.99
N LYS A 320 4.88 8.28 8.46
CA LYS A 320 5.26 8.26 7.04
C LYS A 320 5.38 6.82 6.54
N SER A 321 5.47 6.66 5.22
CA SER A 321 5.75 5.37 4.59
C SER A 321 4.83 4.24 5.08
N VAL A 322 3.53 4.52 5.13
CA VAL A 322 2.52 3.58 5.62
C VAL A 322 2.37 2.44 4.62
N LYS A 323 2.45 1.21 5.13
CA LYS A 323 2.28 -0.02 4.38
C LYS A 323 1.20 -0.87 5.03
N VAL A 324 0.36 -1.51 4.24
CA VAL A 324 -0.64 -2.48 4.71
C VAL A 324 -0.59 -3.72 3.84
N TRP A 325 -0.64 -4.88 4.48
CA TRP A 325 -0.74 -6.20 3.88
C TRP A 325 -2.03 -6.87 4.34
N THR A 326 -2.69 -7.58 3.44
CA THR A 326 -3.86 -8.43 3.71
C THR A 326 -3.46 -9.85 4.16
N SER A 327 -2.21 -9.99 4.61
CA SER A 327 -1.61 -11.20 5.16
C SER A 327 -0.72 -10.88 6.37
N GLY A 328 -0.42 -11.90 7.17
CA GLY A 328 0.58 -11.82 8.23
C GLY A 328 1.98 -11.95 7.64
N VAL A 329 2.78 -10.89 7.71
CA VAL A 329 4.18 -10.88 7.22
C VAL A 329 5.13 -10.95 8.39
N GLN A 330 6.30 -11.55 8.20
CA GLN A 330 7.42 -11.48 9.14
C GLN A 330 8.36 -10.33 8.76
N PRO A 331 9.20 -9.84 9.68
CA PRO A 331 10.25 -8.89 9.34
C PRO A 331 11.16 -9.36 8.20
N ALA A 332 11.35 -10.68 8.04
CA ALA A 332 12.13 -11.26 6.94
C ALA A 332 11.42 -11.20 5.58
N ASP A 333 10.08 -11.13 5.58
CA ASP A 333 9.27 -11.01 4.36
C ASP A 333 9.19 -9.55 3.86
N VAL A 334 9.59 -8.61 4.72
CA VAL A 334 9.71 -7.20 4.38
C VAL A 334 11.19 -6.93 4.09
N ALA A 335 11.54 -6.54 2.87
CA ALA A 335 12.93 -6.29 2.55
C ALA A 335 13.54 -5.26 3.49
N SER A 336 14.49 -5.72 4.30
CA SER A 336 15.31 -4.84 5.12
C SER A 336 16.41 -4.22 4.24
N CYS A 337 16.75 -2.98 4.53
CA CYS A 337 17.95 -2.36 3.99
C CYS A 337 19.24 -3.05 4.46
N SER A 338 19.18 -4.04 5.38
CA SER A 338 20.35 -4.83 5.79
C SER A 338 21.12 -5.42 4.60
N ASP A 339 20.38 -5.92 3.61
CA ASP A 339 20.93 -6.65 2.48
C ASP A 339 21.06 -5.74 1.24
N PHE A 340 20.62 -4.49 1.35
CA PHE A 340 20.72 -3.53 0.27
C PHE A 340 22.12 -2.92 0.21
N ALA A 341 22.83 -3.17 -0.87
CA ALA A 341 24.11 -2.54 -1.16
C ALA A 341 23.86 -1.13 -1.74
N CYS A 342 24.31 -0.10 -1.02
CA CYS A 342 24.18 1.26 -1.51
C CYS A 342 24.95 1.45 -2.83
N PRO A 343 24.36 2.13 -3.83
CA PRO A 343 25.05 2.45 -5.08
C PRO A 343 26.31 3.29 -4.85
N ASP A 344 27.21 3.29 -5.83
CA ASP A 344 28.40 4.14 -5.81
C ASP A 344 28.04 5.61 -5.53
N GLY A 345 28.79 6.24 -4.62
CA GLY A 345 28.52 7.62 -4.18
C GLY A 345 27.48 7.76 -3.06
N MET A 346 26.89 6.66 -2.59
CA MET A 346 26.08 6.61 -1.38
C MET A 346 26.69 5.71 -0.32
N ALA A 347 26.43 6.01 0.95
CA ALA A 347 26.82 5.21 2.09
C ALA A 347 25.58 4.69 2.82
N ASP A 348 25.73 3.55 3.49
CA ASP A 348 24.72 3.05 4.40
C ASP A 348 24.34 4.13 5.42
N ILE A 349 23.04 4.31 5.63
CA ILE A 349 22.58 5.08 6.79
C ILE A 349 22.85 4.30 8.08
N PRO A 350 23.20 5.00 9.17
CA PRO A 350 23.27 4.38 10.48
C PRO A 350 21.97 3.62 10.79
N ASN A 351 22.08 2.40 11.27
CA ASN A 351 20.96 1.50 11.57
C ASN A 351 20.11 1.07 10.35
N LYS A 352 20.66 1.01 9.13
CA LYS A 352 19.88 0.55 7.95
C LYS A 352 19.15 -0.79 8.15
N VAL A 353 19.68 -1.69 8.97
CA VAL A 353 19.04 -2.99 9.31
C VAL A 353 17.60 -2.82 9.85
N ALA A 354 17.30 -1.68 10.45
CA ALA A 354 16.00 -1.31 10.98
C ALA A 354 14.98 -0.84 9.92
N LEU A 355 15.44 -0.52 8.71
CA LEU A 355 14.66 0.17 7.69
C LEU A 355 14.19 -0.81 6.63
N PHE A 356 12.97 -0.59 6.14
CA PHE A 356 12.29 -1.50 5.21
C PHE A 356 12.00 -0.83 3.88
N CYS A 357 12.40 -1.47 2.79
CA CYS A 357 12.08 -1.05 1.45
C CYS A 357 10.57 -1.22 1.15
N PRO A 358 9.98 -0.35 0.32
CA PRO A 358 8.60 -0.45 -0.16
C PRO A 358 8.19 -1.82 -0.70
N GLY A 359 9.10 -2.55 -1.35
CA GLY A 359 8.87 -3.89 -1.88
C GLY A 359 9.36 -5.04 -1.00
N GLN A 360 9.15 -6.28 -1.47
CA GLN A 360 9.75 -7.50 -0.90
C GLN A 360 11.25 -7.60 -1.11
N ARG A 361 11.82 -6.76 -1.97
CA ARG A 361 13.25 -6.59 -2.20
C ARG A 361 13.56 -5.11 -2.29
N CYS A 362 14.66 -4.69 -1.69
CA CYS A 362 15.20 -3.38 -1.91
C CYS A 362 15.74 -3.29 -3.35
N THR A 363 15.32 -2.26 -4.06
CA THR A 363 15.71 -1.93 -5.44
C THR A 363 16.55 -0.67 -5.46
N ALA A 364 17.17 -0.35 -6.60
CA ALA A 364 17.99 0.86 -6.72
C ALA A 364 17.22 2.15 -6.36
N ASP A 365 15.91 2.18 -6.59
CA ASP A 365 15.04 3.31 -6.25
C ASP A 365 14.89 3.50 -4.73
N ASP A 366 15.17 2.45 -3.95
CA ASP A 366 15.11 2.47 -2.48
C ASP A 366 16.41 3.00 -1.85
N ALA A 367 17.38 3.42 -2.67
CA ALA A 367 18.63 3.98 -2.18
C ALA A 367 18.39 5.22 -1.29
N ALA A 368 17.37 6.03 -1.55
CA ALA A 368 17.03 7.15 -0.67
C ALA A 368 16.52 6.72 0.72
N VAL A 369 16.00 5.48 0.85
CA VAL A 369 15.51 4.90 2.09
C VAL A 369 16.61 4.20 2.86
N CYS A 370 17.52 3.52 2.16
CA CYS A 370 18.56 2.67 2.75
C CYS A 370 19.93 3.34 2.85
N CYS A 371 20.12 4.41 2.10
CA CYS A 371 21.41 5.05 1.89
C CYS A 371 21.29 6.55 2.06
N ARG A 372 22.43 7.18 2.34
CA ARG A 372 22.60 8.62 2.29
C ARG A 372 23.67 8.93 1.25
N PRO A 373 23.57 10.06 0.55
CA PRO A 373 24.69 10.56 -0.24
C PRO A 373 25.96 10.59 0.61
N CYS A 374 27.09 10.17 0.04
CA CYS A 374 28.39 10.33 0.70
C CYS A 374 28.75 11.82 0.92
N PHE A 375 28.01 12.75 0.29
CA PHE A 375 28.24 14.19 0.36
C PHE A 375 26.91 14.95 0.49
N THR A 376 26.86 15.95 1.37
CA THR A 376 25.82 16.99 1.35
C THR A 376 26.39 18.18 0.55
N PRO A 377 25.80 18.58 -0.59
CA PRO A 377 26.26 19.76 -1.32
C PRO A 377 26.21 21.00 -0.42
N GLY A 378 27.34 21.69 -0.25
CA GLY A 378 27.41 23.01 0.40
C GLY A 378 28.10 23.10 1.76
N VAL A 379 28.64 22.01 2.32
CA VAL A 379 29.44 22.07 3.56
C VAL A 379 30.93 21.93 3.22
N VAL A 380 31.60 23.07 3.00
CA VAL A 380 33.05 23.14 2.80
C VAL A 380 33.70 23.47 4.16
N TYR A 381 34.54 22.59 4.69
CA TYR A 381 35.33 22.87 5.90
C TYR A 381 36.70 23.42 5.51
N ALA A 382 36.75 24.72 5.20
CA ALA A 382 37.93 25.51 5.52
C ALA A 382 37.71 26.10 6.91
N ASP A 383 38.73 26.11 7.77
CA ASP A 383 38.68 26.87 9.02
C ASP A 383 38.40 28.35 8.67
N PRO A 384 37.43 29.04 9.33
CA PRO A 384 37.05 30.44 9.04
C PRO A 384 38.19 31.49 9.07
N ALA A 385 39.44 31.09 9.29
CA ALA A 385 40.62 31.93 9.33
C ALA A 385 41.76 31.49 8.39
N SER A 386 41.57 30.50 7.51
CA SER A 386 42.64 30.08 6.59
C SER A 386 42.66 30.90 5.29
N ASP A 387 43.73 31.65 5.10
CA ASP A 387 43.95 32.62 4.02
C ASP A 387 44.73 32.05 2.81
N ALA A 388 44.95 30.73 2.76
CA ALA A 388 45.51 30.03 1.60
C ALA A 388 45.19 28.52 1.60
N TRP A 389 45.45 27.85 0.46
CA TRP A 389 45.34 26.39 0.23
C TRP A 389 46.03 25.48 1.27
N ALA A 390 46.77 26.05 2.22
CA ALA A 390 47.41 25.36 3.34
C ALA A 390 46.46 25.03 4.52
N GLY A 391 45.21 25.51 4.50
CA GLY A 391 44.25 25.35 5.61
C GLY A 391 43.00 24.51 5.34
N MET A 392 42.98 23.71 4.27
CA MET A 392 41.88 22.76 4.00
C MET A 392 42.03 21.41 4.74
N ASP A 393 43.12 21.24 5.47
CA ASP A 393 43.42 20.02 6.21
C ASP A 393 42.69 20.06 7.57
N MET A 394 41.97 18.99 7.91
CA MET A 394 41.35 18.87 9.23
C MET A 394 42.42 18.92 10.33
N ARG A 395 42.08 19.44 11.52
CA ARG A 395 43.02 19.50 12.65
C ARG A 395 43.62 18.12 12.93
N GLY A 396 44.94 18.01 12.79
CA GLY A 396 45.68 16.75 12.99
C GLY A 396 45.70 15.80 11.80
N GLN A 397 45.16 16.19 10.64
CA GLN A 397 45.15 15.40 9.42
C GLN A 397 45.81 16.19 8.30
N GLY A 398 47.06 15.83 7.97
CA GLY A 398 47.75 16.39 6.81
C GLY A 398 47.47 15.62 5.51
N ARG A 399 47.96 16.18 4.40
CA ARG A 399 48.12 15.46 3.12
C ARG A 399 48.85 14.14 3.31
N THR A 400 48.35 13.10 2.65
CA THR A 400 49.01 11.79 2.58
C THR A 400 49.09 11.30 1.14
N VAL A 401 50.04 10.42 0.87
CA VAL A 401 50.10 9.67 -0.39
C VAL A 401 49.20 8.44 -0.26
N ALA A 402 48.28 8.26 -1.20
CA ALA A 402 47.44 7.07 -1.32
C ALA A 402 47.52 6.52 -2.75
N ALA A 403 47.44 5.20 -2.89
CA ALA A 403 47.57 4.53 -4.19
C ALA A 403 46.37 4.80 -5.14
N SER A 404 45.25 5.28 -4.61
CA SER A 404 44.04 5.59 -5.39
C SER A 404 43.09 6.51 -4.62
N ALA A 405 42.11 7.09 -5.33
CA ALA A 405 41.02 7.85 -4.72
C ALA A 405 40.23 7.01 -3.68
N ALA A 406 39.98 5.73 -3.97
CA ALA A 406 39.29 4.81 -3.06
C ALA A 406 40.06 4.62 -1.74
N ALA A 407 41.40 4.59 -1.79
CA ALA A 407 42.22 4.52 -0.59
C ALA A 407 42.14 5.82 0.25
N CYS A 408 42.07 6.99 -0.38
CA CYS A 408 41.80 8.26 0.34
C CYS A 408 40.40 8.26 0.99
N GLN A 409 39.40 7.72 0.31
CA GLN A 409 38.05 7.61 0.85
C GLN A 409 37.99 6.71 2.08
N LEU A 410 38.62 5.52 2.03
CA LEU A 410 38.69 4.60 3.17
C LEU A 410 39.39 5.25 4.36
N ARG A 411 40.45 6.03 4.12
CA ARG A 411 41.11 6.80 5.20
C ARG A 411 40.17 7.84 5.80
N CYS A 412 39.43 8.58 4.97
CA CYS A 412 38.46 9.56 5.47
C CYS A 412 37.41 8.91 6.39
N LEU A 413 36.90 7.72 6.04
CA LEU A 413 35.95 6.97 6.89
C LEU A 413 36.50 6.62 8.28
N GLN A 414 37.83 6.54 8.44
CA GLN A 414 38.49 6.22 9.71
C GLN A 414 38.84 7.47 10.53
N VAL A 415 38.67 8.67 9.98
CA VAL A 415 38.99 9.93 10.64
C VAL A 415 37.71 10.55 11.20
N VAL A 416 37.66 10.68 12.54
CA VAL A 416 36.52 11.30 13.23
C VAL A 416 36.31 12.73 12.72
N GLY A 417 35.14 12.97 12.12
CA GLY A 417 34.74 14.27 11.55
C GLY A 417 35.13 14.49 10.10
N CYS A 418 35.69 13.50 9.40
CA CYS A 418 36.02 13.65 7.98
C CYS A 418 34.76 13.61 7.12
N ALA A 419 34.50 14.71 6.42
CA ALA A 419 33.34 14.88 5.57
C ALA A 419 33.67 14.77 4.07
N PHE A 420 34.90 15.12 3.67
CA PHE A 420 35.34 15.07 2.27
C PHE A 420 36.83 14.71 2.17
N PHE A 421 37.25 14.18 1.03
CA PHE A 421 38.65 14.05 0.66
C PHE A 421 38.88 14.64 -0.74
N THR A 422 40.11 15.05 -1.04
CA THR A 422 40.55 15.37 -2.40
C THR A 422 41.67 14.43 -2.80
N PHE A 423 41.64 13.96 -4.05
CA PHE A 423 42.67 13.09 -4.63
C PHE A 423 43.16 13.71 -5.93
N TRP A 424 44.49 13.72 -6.10
CA TRP A 424 45.18 14.29 -7.24
C TRP A 424 46.14 13.21 -7.74
N SER A 425 46.12 12.90 -9.03
CA SER A 425 46.97 11.90 -9.66
C SER A 425 47.84 12.50 -10.74
#